data_AF-A0A1Q2HXI7-F1
#
_entry.id   AF-A0A1Q2HXI7-F1
#
_cell.length_a   1.000
_cell.length_b   1.000
_cell.length_c   1.000
_cell.angle_alpha   90.00
_cell.angle_beta   90.00
_cell.angle_gamma   90.00
#
_symmetry.space_group_name_H-M   'P 1'
#
loop_
_entity.id
_entity.type
_entity.pdbx_description
1 polymer ?
#
loop_
_entity_poly.entity_id
_entity_poly.type
_entity_poly.pdbx_seq_one_letter_code
_entity_poly.pdbx_strand_id
1 'polypeptide(L)'
;MLQSIVAFLFTVFSFFASLIGLDDVPLSSGNSSSDYTVTSSNPPQISPKPGLTPAGAVPASATPATTEQLNDFLASTWKPEPSFQGNTITFSAFSAVNQDRFPDFAGDGRFQVNAPGTCNGAAGAIAVVEPQFKSATLKKIGWLAVTEMACPGLEYETDLSKLFADDLEVRFDGPDTVYLVNSNVALKLNRER
;
A
#
# COMPACT_ATOMS: atom_id res chain seq x y z
N MET A 1 -11.10 -42.45 19.58
CA MET A 1 -9.81 -43.09 19.92
C MET A 1 -9.27 -43.78 18.67
N LEU A 2 -8.24 -43.18 18.05
CA LEU A 2 -7.25 -43.75 17.09
C LEU A 2 -6.45 -42.52 16.60
N GLN A 3 -5.40 -42.10 17.31
CA GLN A 3 -3.98 -42.46 17.12
C GLN A 3 -3.39 -42.18 15.72
N SER A 4 -2.51 -41.18 15.70
CA SER A 4 -1.20 -41.09 15.01
C SER A 4 -1.21 -41.00 13.48
N ILE A 5 -0.44 -40.12 12.84
CA ILE A 5 1.02 -40.20 12.72
C ILE A 5 1.66 -38.82 12.48
N VAL A 6 2.83 -38.68 13.08
CA VAL A 6 3.76 -37.54 13.12
C VAL A 6 4.70 -37.52 11.90
N ALA A 7 4.99 -36.29 11.45
CA ALA A 7 6.16 -35.73 10.76
C ALA A 7 7.23 -36.62 10.09
N PHE A 8 7.60 -36.24 8.86
CA PHE A 8 8.92 -36.42 8.21
C PHE A 8 9.14 -35.19 7.28
N LEU A 9 9.99 -34.22 7.61
CA LEU A 9 11.47 -34.12 7.48
C LEU A 9 11.99 -33.90 6.04
N PHE A 10 12.62 -32.72 5.89
CA PHE A 10 13.73 -32.28 5.01
C PHE A 10 13.66 -32.49 3.48
N THR A 11 13.72 -31.37 2.76
CA THR A 11 14.47 -31.28 1.50
C THR A 11 15.27 -29.98 1.48
N VAL A 12 16.60 -30.14 1.55
CA VAL A 12 17.60 -29.11 1.26
C VAL A 12 17.88 -29.16 -0.24
N PHE A 13 17.70 -28.04 -0.94
CA PHE A 13 18.20 -27.87 -2.30
C PHE A 13 19.50 -27.05 -2.25
N SER A 14 20.59 -27.65 -2.71
CA SER A 14 21.86 -27.00 -3.04
C SER A 14 22.38 -27.70 -4.29
N PHE A 15 22.82 -26.93 -5.30
CA PHE A 15 23.61 -27.27 -6.51
C PHE A 15 23.17 -26.28 -7.62
N PHE A 16 23.99 -25.52 -8.35
CA PHE A 16 25.40 -25.62 -8.76
C PHE A 16 26.05 -24.23 -8.85
N ALA A 17 27.31 -24.12 -8.42
CA ALA A 17 28.27 -23.15 -8.93
C ALA A 17 29.11 -23.85 -10.01
N SER A 18 29.21 -23.26 -11.20
CA SER A 18 30.16 -23.69 -12.23
C SER A 18 31.08 -22.53 -12.58
N LEU A 19 32.37 -22.78 -12.33
CA LEU A 19 33.54 -22.01 -12.75
C LEU A 19 33.64 -21.95 -14.28
N ILE A 20 34.11 -20.79 -14.79
CA ILE A 20 34.95 -20.71 -15.99
C ILE A 20 36.11 -19.74 -15.66
N GLY A 21 37.33 -20.27 -15.54
CA GLY A 21 38.60 -19.57 -15.87
C GLY A 21 39.08 -20.09 -17.24
N LEU A 22 40.05 -19.57 -17.98
CA LEU A 22 41.16 -18.62 -17.85
C LEU A 22 41.22 -17.81 -19.18
N ASP A 23 41.92 -16.69 -19.34
CA ASP A 23 43.38 -16.60 -19.58
C ASP A 23 43.87 -15.13 -19.58
N ASP A 24 45.07 -14.93 -19.04
CA ASP A 24 45.90 -13.71 -19.04
C ASP A 24 46.64 -13.50 -20.38
N VAL A 25 46.67 -12.27 -20.93
CA VAL A 25 47.75 -11.74 -21.81
C VAL A 25 47.86 -10.20 -21.63
N PRO A 26 49.07 -9.57 -21.60
CA PRO A 26 49.30 -8.31 -20.87
C PRO A 26 49.28 -7.00 -21.68
N LEU A 27 49.20 -5.91 -20.89
CA LEU A 27 49.39 -4.46 -21.10
C LEU A 27 50.01 -3.96 -22.43
N SER A 28 49.34 -2.97 -23.03
CA SER A 28 49.98 -1.85 -23.73
C SER A 28 49.29 -0.53 -23.41
N SER A 29 50.10 0.43 -22.99
CA SER A 29 49.77 1.80 -22.58
C SER A 29 49.13 2.62 -23.69
N GLY A 30 48.00 3.26 -23.37
CA GLY A 30 47.39 4.32 -24.17
C GLY A 30 46.78 5.36 -23.24
N ASN A 31 47.51 6.45 -23.02
CA ASN A 31 46.99 7.66 -22.38
C ASN A 31 45.79 8.17 -23.18
N SER A 32 44.61 8.17 -22.58
CA SER A 32 43.58 9.18 -22.86
C SER A 32 42.77 9.39 -21.61
N SER A 33 43.04 10.55 -21.00
CA SER A 33 42.26 11.15 -19.94
C SER A 33 40.81 11.27 -20.41
N SER A 34 39.92 10.64 -19.68
CA SER A 34 38.53 11.03 -19.59
C SER A 34 38.15 10.78 -18.14
N ASP A 35 38.29 11.85 -17.34
CA ASP A 35 37.70 11.96 -16.02
C ASP A 35 36.19 11.77 -16.17
N TYR A 36 35.72 10.53 -15.97
CA TYR A 36 34.33 10.30 -15.62
C TYR A 36 34.25 10.40 -14.10
N THR A 37 34.14 11.62 -13.60
CA THR A 37 33.64 11.83 -12.26
C THR A 37 32.25 11.22 -12.21
N VAL A 38 32.12 10.03 -11.65
CA VAL A 38 30.82 9.52 -11.19
C VAL A 38 30.45 10.37 -9.98
N THR A 39 30.00 11.60 -10.23
CA THR A 39 29.14 12.31 -9.29
C THR A 39 27.79 11.60 -9.31
N SER A 40 27.70 10.47 -8.62
CA SER A 40 26.43 10.00 -8.09
C SER A 40 26.07 10.94 -6.94
N SER A 41 25.63 12.14 -7.29
CA SER A 41 25.20 13.19 -6.36
C SER A 41 23.70 13.16 -6.16
N ASN A 42 23.07 11.98 -6.22
CA ASN A 42 21.77 11.79 -5.61
C ASN A 42 21.97 10.85 -4.41
N PRO A 43 21.89 11.36 -3.16
CA PRO A 43 21.71 10.48 -2.02
C PRO A 43 20.50 9.57 -2.30
N PRO A 44 20.45 8.33 -1.77
CA PRO A 44 19.24 7.53 -1.85
C PRO A 44 18.08 8.41 -1.37
N GLN A 45 17.12 8.70 -2.26
CA GLN A 45 15.91 9.41 -1.87
C GLN A 45 15.26 8.55 -0.81
N ILE A 46 15.42 8.94 0.45
CA ILE A 46 14.66 8.40 1.56
C ILE A 46 13.21 8.70 1.17
N SER A 47 12.50 7.65 0.75
CA SER A 47 11.07 7.80 0.50
C SER A 47 10.45 8.21 1.83
N PRO A 48 9.73 9.34 1.92
CA PRO A 48 9.03 9.65 3.14
C PRO A 48 8.12 8.46 3.45
N LYS A 49 8.14 7.99 4.70
CA LYS A 49 7.13 7.04 5.15
C LYS A 49 5.78 7.76 5.20
N PRO A 50 4.66 7.09 4.92
CA PRO A 50 3.37 7.66 5.27
C PRO A 50 3.39 7.89 6.78
N GLY A 51 2.68 8.91 7.24
CA GLY A 51 2.65 9.30 8.65
C GLY A 51 1.82 8.34 9.49
N LEU A 52 2.06 7.04 9.35
CA LEU A 52 1.40 6.02 10.14
C LEU A 52 1.80 6.20 11.58
N THR A 53 0.81 6.51 12.40
CA THR A 53 0.95 6.57 13.85
C THR A 53 0.31 5.34 14.46
N PRO A 54 0.65 4.97 15.71
CA PRO A 54 -0.11 3.95 16.42
C PRO A 54 -1.60 4.31 16.47
N ALA A 55 -2.50 3.33 16.37
CA ALA A 55 -3.95 3.58 16.37
C ALA A 55 -4.44 4.42 17.59
N GLY A 56 -3.80 4.26 18.75
CA GLY A 56 -4.09 5.03 19.96
C GLY A 56 -3.61 6.49 19.96
N ALA A 57 -2.86 6.92 18.93
CA ALA A 57 -2.38 8.30 18.79
C ALA A 57 -3.38 9.22 18.05
N VAL A 58 -4.52 8.69 17.62
CA VAL A 58 -5.61 9.48 17.01
C VAL A 58 -6.16 10.47 18.06
N PRO A 59 -6.33 11.76 17.72
CA PRO A 59 -6.85 12.75 18.66
C PRO A 59 -8.21 12.36 19.25
N ALA A 60 -8.43 12.70 20.52
CA ALA A 60 -9.70 12.43 21.20
C ALA A 60 -10.90 13.21 20.60
N SER A 61 -10.65 14.27 19.82
CA SER A 61 -11.67 15.00 19.06
C SER A 61 -12.16 14.25 17.83
N ALA A 62 -11.41 13.25 17.33
CA ALA A 62 -11.76 12.51 16.15
C ALA A 62 -12.87 11.49 16.47
N THR A 63 -14.05 11.68 15.90
CA THR A 63 -15.22 10.83 16.16
C THR A 63 -15.48 9.86 15.02
N PRO A 64 -16.02 8.65 15.28
CA PRO A 64 -16.46 7.73 14.24
C PRO A 64 -17.41 8.44 13.25
N ALA A 65 -17.21 8.22 11.95
CA ALA A 65 -18.02 8.82 10.89
C ALA A 65 -19.51 8.43 11.01
N THR A 66 -20.41 9.38 10.76
CA THR A 66 -21.82 9.06 10.46
C THR A 66 -21.96 8.47 9.06
N THR A 67 -23.14 7.94 8.74
CA THR A 67 -23.48 7.47 7.39
C THR A 67 -23.22 8.54 6.32
N GLU A 68 -23.68 9.77 6.57
CA GLU A 68 -23.56 10.88 5.62
C GLU A 68 -22.09 11.27 5.42
N GLN A 69 -21.32 11.32 6.51
CA GLN A 69 -19.88 11.59 6.46
C GLN A 69 -19.11 10.48 5.74
N LEU A 70 -19.51 9.22 5.92
CA LEU A 70 -18.89 8.10 5.22
C LEU A 70 -19.17 8.14 3.70
N ASN A 71 -20.40 8.49 3.32
CA ASN A 71 -20.75 8.71 1.91
C ASN A 71 -19.95 9.86 1.29
N ASP A 72 -19.85 10.99 1.99
CA ASP A 72 -19.03 12.13 1.56
C ASP A 72 -17.54 11.77 1.50
N PHE A 73 -17.03 10.99 2.47
CA PHE A 73 -15.68 10.46 2.46
C PHE A 73 -15.38 9.63 1.20
N LEU A 74 -16.26 8.69 0.85
CA LEU A 74 -16.10 7.82 -0.32
C LEU A 74 -16.23 8.58 -1.64
N ALA A 75 -16.99 9.67 -1.67
CA ALA A 75 -17.14 10.53 -2.85
C ALA A 75 -16.00 11.55 -3.03
N SER A 76 -15.09 11.66 -2.05
CA SER A 76 -14.07 12.71 -1.99
C SER A 76 -12.66 12.22 -2.31
N THR A 77 -11.79 13.18 -2.62
CA THR A 77 -10.35 12.95 -2.78
C THR A 77 -9.61 13.40 -1.52
N TRP A 78 -8.70 12.55 -1.06
CA TRP A 78 -8.01 12.74 0.21
C TRP A 78 -6.51 12.69 0.03
N LYS A 79 -5.79 13.61 0.66
CA LYS A 79 -4.34 13.68 0.65
C LYS A 79 -3.77 13.17 1.96
N PRO A 80 -2.94 12.10 1.95
CA PRO A 80 -2.29 11.65 3.17
C PRO A 80 -1.30 12.66 3.73
N GLU A 81 -1.07 12.59 5.05
CA GLU A 81 -0.08 13.42 5.74
C GLU A 81 1.01 12.57 6.42
N PRO A 82 2.30 12.76 6.07
CA PRO A 82 2.79 13.46 4.89
C PRO A 82 2.36 12.77 3.58
N SER A 83 2.28 13.58 2.52
CA SER A 83 2.05 13.10 1.15
C SER A 83 3.39 12.83 0.48
N PHE A 84 3.43 11.77 -0.33
CA PHE A 84 4.54 11.43 -1.20
C PHE A 84 4.21 11.83 -2.64
N GLN A 85 5.04 12.67 -3.27
CA GLN A 85 4.85 13.13 -4.65
C GLN A 85 3.46 13.73 -4.97
N GLY A 86 2.77 14.27 -3.96
CA GLY A 86 1.43 14.81 -4.13
C GLY A 86 0.35 13.73 -4.30
N ASN A 87 0.63 12.49 -3.88
CA ASN A 87 -0.32 11.39 -3.95
C ASN A 87 -1.63 11.72 -3.21
N THR A 88 -2.70 11.12 -3.71
CA THR A 88 -4.04 11.21 -3.15
C THR A 88 -4.62 9.82 -2.97
N ILE A 89 -5.75 9.72 -2.29
CA ILE A 89 -6.53 8.51 -2.09
C ILE A 89 -7.97 8.83 -2.51
N THR A 90 -8.52 8.02 -3.39
CA THR A 90 -9.93 8.07 -3.81
C THR A 90 -10.56 6.69 -3.72
N PHE A 91 -11.88 6.66 -3.69
CA PHE A 91 -12.66 5.43 -3.63
C PHE A 91 -13.61 5.39 -4.82
N SER A 92 -13.42 4.44 -5.71
CA SER A 92 -14.29 4.27 -6.88
C SER A 92 -15.18 3.06 -6.71
N ALA A 93 -16.47 3.20 -6.98
CA ALA A 93 -17.38 2.06 -7.00
C ALA A 93 -16.84 0.95 -7.92
N PHE A 94 -16.98 -0.29 -7.48
CA PHE A 94 -16.50 -1.44 -8.24
C PHE A 94 -17.37 -1.62 -9.51
N SER A 95 -16.88 -1.11 -10.64
CA SER A 95 -17.63 -1.07 -11.90
C SER A 95 -18.03 -2.46 -12.39
N ALA A 96 -19.12 -2.57 -13.17
CA ALA A 96 -19.58 -3.84 -13.76
C ALA A 96 -18.46 -4.56 -14.56
N VAL A 97 -17.61 -3.80 -15.25
CA VAL A 97 -16.46 -4.36 -15.99
C VAL A 97 -15.45 -5.01 -15.04
N ASN A 98 -15.25 -4.46 -13.85
CA ASN A 98 -14.40 -5.05 -12.83
C ASN A 98 -15.08 -6.25 -12.15
N GLN A 99 -16.42 -6.26 -12.03
CA GLN A 99 -17.17 -7.38 -11.46
C GLN A 99 -17.02 -8.65 -12.29
N ASP A 100 -17.06 -8.55 -13.63
CA ASP A 100 -16.84 -9.70 -14.51
C ASP A 100 -15.43 -10.29 -14.36
N ARG A 101 -14.43 -9.43 -14.14
CA ARG A 101 -13.03 -9.84 -13.95
C ARG A 101 -12.75 -10.37 -12.54
N PHE A 102 -13.50 -9.89 -11.55
CA PHE A 102 -13.30 -10.14 -10.13
C PHE A 102 -14.65 -10.42 -9.45
N PRO A 103 -15.28 -11.58 -9.73
CA PRO A 103 -16.64 -11.86 -9.28
C PRO A 103 -16.77 -11.95 -7.75
N ASP A 104 -15.71 -12.32 -7.04
CA ASP A 104 -15.68 -12.33 -5.57
C ASP A 104 -15.81 -10.94 -4.94
N PHE A 105 -15.53 -9.91 -5.74
CA PHE A 105 -15.65 -8.50 -5.40
C PHE A 105 -16.91 -7.85 -6.01
N ALA A 106 -17.81 -8.63 -6.59
CA ALA A 106 -19.06 -8.13 -7.16
C ALA A 106 -20.13 -7.86 -6.09
N GLY A 107 -20.97 -6.86 -6.35
CA GLY A 107 -22.07 -6.45 -5.49
C GLY A 107 -22.05 -4.96 -5.14
N ASP A 108 -23.21 -4.47 -4.71
CA ASP A 108 -23.39 -3.07 -4.32
C ASP A 108 -22.58 -2.72 -3.07
N GLY A 109 -22.23 -1.44 -2.91
CA GLY A 109 -21.49 -0.94 -1.73
C GLY A 109 -20.00 -1.30 -1.71
N ARG A 110 -19.43 -1.76 -2.84
CA ARG A 110 -18.01 -2.14 -2.93
C ARG A 110 -17.21 -1.06 -3.63
N PHE A 111 -16.04 -0.76 -3.08
CA PHE A 111 -15.16 0.31 -3.53
C PHE A 111 -13.74 -0.21 -3.73
N GLN A 112 -13.16 0.15 -4.86
CA GLN A 112 -11.71 0.06 -5.05
C GLN A 112 -11.05 1.29 -4.45
N VAL A 113 -9.99 1.07 -3.68
CA VAL A 113 -9.09 2.14 -3.22
C VAL A 113 -8.14 2.46 -4.36
N ASN A 114 -8.03 3.73 -4.72
CA ASN A 114 -7.04 4.20 -5.68
C ASN A 114 -6.10 5.17 -4.96
N ALA A 115 -4.80 4.94 -5.09
CA ALA A 115 -3.78 5.85 -4.57
C ALA A 115 -2.81 6.23 -5.70
N PRO A 116 -3.17 7.18 -6.58
CA PRO A 116 -2.27 7.63 -7.63
C PRO A 116 -1.02 8.28 -7.05
N GLY A 117 0.12 8.14 -7.74
CA GLY A 117 1.42 8.61 -7.25
C GLY A 117 2.18 7.59 -6.41
N THR A 118 1.61 6.41 -6.21
CA THR A 118 2.34 5.24 -5.70
C THR A 118 2.85 4.40 -6.89
N CYS A 119 3.98 3.71 -6.74
CA CYS A 119 4.65 2.92 -7.79
C CYS A 119 3.77 1.83 -8.42
N ASN A 120 3.09 1.02 -7.62
CA ASN A 120 2.27 -0.11 -8.03
C ASN A 120 0.76 0.11 -7.86
N GLY A 121 0.39 1.26 -7.27
CA GLY A 121 -0.95 1.51 -6.75
C GLY A 121 -1.14 0.93 -5.34
N ALA A 122 -2.08 1.49 -4.56
CA ALA A 122 -2.57 0.83 -3.36
C ALA A 122 -3.56 -0.27 -3.76
N ALA A 123 -3.19 -1.52 -3.54
CA ALA A 123 -3.89 -2.73 -3.98
C ALA A 123 -5.24 -3.03 -3.28
N GLY A 124 -5.85 -2.09 -2.55
CA GLY A 124 -6.97 -2.40 -1.66
C GLY A 124 -8.32 -2.46 -2.38
N ALA A 125 -9.06 -3.57 -2.25
CA ALA A 125 -10.51 -3.56 -2.43
C ALA A 125 -11.19 -3.61 -1.07
N ILE A 126 -12.05 -2.62 -0.83
CA ILE A 126 -12.80 -2.48 0.42
C ILE A 126 -14.30 -2.55 0.11
N ALA A 127 -15.08 -3.09 1.03
CA ALA A 127 -16.52 -2.96 1.00
C ALA A 127 -16.99 -2.07 2.14
N VAL A 128 -17.99 -1.28 1.84
CA VAL A 128 -18.99 -0.94 2.85
C VAL A 128 -19.93 -2.15 2.89
N VAL A 129 -19.74 -3.07 3.84
CA VAL A 129 -20.63 -4.22 3.93
C VAL A 129 -21.99 -3.70 4.38
N GLU A 130 -23.04 -3.76 3.57
CA GLU A 130 -24.39 -3.50 4.08
C GLU A 130 -24.83 -4.59 5.09
N PRO A 131 -25.59 -4.23 6.15
CA PRO A 131 -26.25 -2.95 6.40
C PRO A 131 -25.38 -1.94 7.16
N GLN A 132 -24.05 -2.05 7.08
CA GLN A 132 -23.08 -1.37 7.96
C GLN A 132 -22.78 0.08 7.59
N PHE A 133 -23.64 0.76 6.84
CA PHE A 133 -23.78 2.22 6.98
C PHE A 133 -24.08 2.62 8.45
N LYS A 134 -24.46 1.67 9.32
CA LYS A 134 -24.54 1.85 10.78
C LYS A 134 -23.20 1.91 11.52
N SER A 135 -22.07 1.65 10.87
CA SER A 135 -20.75 1.70 11.50
C SER A 135 -19.81 2.55 10.67
N ALA A 136 -18.94 3.29 11.34
CA ALA A 136 -17.86 4.05 10.71
C ALA A 136 -16.77 3.16 10.10
N THR A 137 -17.06 1.89 9.79
CA THR A 137 -16.07 0.87 9.44
C THR A 137 -16.22 0.45 7.98
N LEU A 138 -15.12 0.55 7.24
CA LEU A 138 -14.91 -0.03 5.93
C LEU A 138 -14.34 -1.43 6.13
N LYS A 139 -14.99 -2.45 5.58
CA LYS A 139 -14.56 -3.83 5.67
C LYS A 139 -13.59 -4.16 4.56
N LYS A 140 -12.53 -4.85 4.88
CA LYS A 140 -11.66 -5.41 3.83
C LYS A 140 -12.35 -6.62 3.21
N ILE A 141 -12.45 -6.62 1.88
CA ILE A 141 -12.99 -7.78 1.14
C ILE A 141 -11.93 -8.52 0.33
N GLY A 142 -10.75 -7.94 0.13
CA GLY A 142 -9.61 -8.63 -0.45
C GLY A 142 -8.60 -7.67 -1.06
N TRP A 143 -7.65 -8.24 -1.80
CA TRP A 143 -6.60 -7.50 -2.49
C TRP A 143 -6.81 -7.60 -4.00
N LEU A 144 -6.68 -6.48 -4.70
CA LEU A 144 -6.57 -6.46 -6.15
C LEU A 144 -5.11 -6.70 -6.51
N ALA A 145 -4.85 -7.47 -7.56
CA ALA A 145 -3.50 -7.65 -8.06
C ALA A 145 -2.92 -6.28 -8.48
N VAL A 146 -1.78 -5.92 -7.92
CA VAL A 146 -0.97 -4.77 -8.35
C VAL A 146 0.21 -5.22 -9.17
N THR A 147 0.84 -4.29 -9.87
CA THR A 147 2.11 -4.55 -10.54
C THR A 147 3.22 -4.77 -9.48
N GLU A 148 4.32 -5.42 -9.88
CA GLU A 148 5.49 -5.64 -9.02
C GLU A 148 6.69 -4.86 -9.56
N MET A 149 6.50 -3.56 -9.78
CA MET A 149 7.55 -2.65 -10.24
C MET A 149 8.40 -2.16 -9.08
N ALA A 150 9.69 -1.92 -9.36
CA ALA A 150 10.58 -1.25 -8.44
C ALA A 150 10.68 0.25 -8.79
N CYS A 151 10.12 1.11 -7.93
CA CYS A 151 10.21 2.56 -8.07
C CYS A 151 10.51 3.25 -6.72
N PRO A 152 10.97 4.51 -6.75
CA PRO A 152 10.94 5.35 -5.54
C PRO A 152 9.53 5.37 -4.94
N GLY A 153 9.41 5.23 -3.62
CA GLY A 153 8.12 5.19 -2.92
C GLY A 153 7.63 3.81 -2.49
N LEU A 154 8.36 2.71 -2.76
CA LEU A 154 7.96 1.37 -2.32
C LEU A 154 7.69 1.25 -0.81
N GLU A 155 8.48 1.92 0.02
CA GLU A 155 8.24 1.94 1.48
C GLU A 155 6.91 2.62 1.80
N TYR A 156 6.57 3.70 1.08
CA TYR A 156 5.31 4.40 1.21
C TYR A 156 4.12 3.51 0.83
N GLU A 157 4.24 2.77 -0.28
CA GLU A 157 3.21 1.80 -0.68
C GLU A 157 3.06 0.66 0.31
N THR A 158 4.18 0.15 0.83
CA THR A 158 4.19 -0.95 1.80
C THR A 158 3.44 -0.55 3.06
N ASP A 159 3.65 0.67 3.53
CA ASP A 159 2.98 1.19 4.71
C ASP A 159 1.48 1.47 4.44
N LEU A 160 1.11 2.05 3.29
CA LEU A 160 -0.30 2.12 2.89
C LEU A 160 -0.95 0.73 2.82
N SER A 161 -0.23 -0.27 2.33
CA SER A 161 -0.71 -1.65 2.28
C SER A 161 -0.94 -2.24 3.67
N LYS A 162 -0.13 -1.89 4.68
CA LYS A 162 -0.39 -2.28 6.07
C LYS A 162 -1.67 -1.66 6.62
N LEU A 163 -1.99 -0.42 6.23
CA LEU A 163 -3.23 0.22 6.62
C LEU A 163 -4.44 -0.55 6.07
N PHE A 164 -4.46 -0.80 4.74
CA PHE A 164 -5.56 -1.51 4.05
C PHE A 164 -5.53 -3.04 4.22
N ALA A 165 -4.60 -3.58 5.03
CA ALA A 165 -4.52 -5.01 5.30
C ALA A 165 -5.65 -5.53 6.20
N ASP A 166 -6.32 -4.64 6.92
CA ASP A 166 -7.38 -4.93 7.88
C ASP A 166 -8.63 -4.08 7.60
N ASP A 167 -9.68 -4.32 8.38
CA ASP A 167 -10.83 -3.40 8.45
C ASP A 167 -10.38 -2.01 8.93
N LEU A 168 -11.04 -0.97 8.40
CA LEU A 168 -10.71 0.42 8.66
C LEU A 168 -11.88 1.15 9.30
N GLU A 169 -11.67 1.74 10.46
CA GLU A 169 -12.55 2.75 11.03
C GLU A 169 -12.18 4.13 10.47
N VAL A 170 -13.18 4.87 10.01
CA VAL A 170 -13.06 6.25 9.54
C VAL A 170 -13.48 7.18 10.66
N ARG A 171 -12.57 8.04 11.11
CA ARG A 171 -12.86 9.04 12.15
C ARG A 171 -12.66 10.45 11.60
N PHE A 172 -13.63 11.33 11.81
CA PHE A 172 -13.57 12.73 11.39
C PHE A 172 -13.08 13.63 12.53
N ASP A 173 -12.20 14.56 12.21
CA ASP A 173 -11.70 15.61 13.09
C ASP A 173 -11.96 16.98 12.42
N GLY A 174 -13.24 17.31 12.28
CA GLY A 174 -13.72 18.40 11.44
C GLY A 174 -14.03 17.95 9.99
N PRO A 175 -14.48 18.88 9.11
CA PRO A 175 -14.99 18.53 7.78
C PRO A 175 -13.92 18.11 6.76
N ASP A 176 -12.68 18.57 6.98
CA ASP A 176 -11.57 18.44 6.02
C ASP A 176 -10.46 17.52 6.52
N THR A 177 -10.59 16.91 7.70
CA THR A 177 -9.58 16.02 8.28
C THR A 177 -10.21 14.71 8.70
N VAL A 178 -9.63 13.61 8.26
CA VAL A 178 -10.06 12.27 8.65
C VAL A 178 -8.86 11.41 9.04
N TYR A 179 -9.12 10.42 9.88
CA TYR A 179 -8.18 9.37 10.25
C TYR A 179 -8.74 8.05 9.77
N LEU A 180 -7.95 7.33 8.98
CA LEU A 180 -8.18 5.92 8.70
C LEU A 180 -7.46 5.11 9.76
N VAL A 181 -8.20 4.31 10.51
CA VAL A 181 -7.68 3.61 11.70
C VAL A 181 -7.93 2.12 11.53
N ASN A 182 -6.87 1.31 11.60
CA ASN A 182 -7.02 -0.14 11.74
C ASN A 182 -6.62 -0.58 13.16
N SER A 183 -6.49 -1.89 13.37
CA SER A 183 -6.15 -2.47 14.67
C SER A 183 -4.79 -2.02 15.23
N ASN A 184 -3.86 -1.59 14.38
CA ASN A 184 -2.47 -1.32 14.73
C ASN A 184 -2.05 0.14 14.49
N VAL A 185 -2.50 0.73 13.39
CA VAL A 185 -2.02 2.02 12.88
C VAL A 185 -3.18 2.93 12.49
N ALA A 186 -2.88 4.22 12.43
CA ALA A 186 -3.74 5.25 11.88
C ALA A 186 -3.00 6.08 10.83
N LEU A 187 -3.73 6.52 9.80
CA LEU A 187 -3.26 7.46 8.80
C LEU A 187 -4.15 8.70 8.81
N LYS A 188 -3.54 9.87 8.97
CA LYS A 188 -4.22 11.15 8.80
C LYS A 188 -4.34 11.48 7.31
N LEU A 189 -5.53 11.89 6.90
CA LEU A 189 -5.84 12.41 5.58
C LEU A 189 -6.47 13.79 5.70
N ASN A 190 -6.12 14.67 4.77
CA ASN A 190 -6.76 15.98 4.60
C ASN A 190 -7.51 16.01 3.27
N ARG A 191 -8.66 16.67 3.21
CA ARG A 191 -9.43 16.79 1.98
C ARG A 191 -8.63 17.56 0.94
N GLU A 192 -8.57 17.05 -0.28
CA GLU A 192 -8.04 17.80 -1.42
C GLU A 192 -9.10 18.79 -1.92
N ARG A 193 -8.72 20.05 -2.06
CA ARG A 193 -9.61 21.16 -2.48
C ARG A 193 -9.33 21.56 -3.92
#